data_AF-A0A2D4HGS3-F1
#
_entry.id   AF-A0A2D4HGS3-F1
#
_cell.length_a   1.000
_cell.length_b   1.000
_cell.length_c   1.000
_cell.angle_alpha   90.00
_cell.angle_beta   90.00
_cell.angle_gamma   90.00
#
_symmetry.space_group_name_H-M   'P 1'
#
loop_
_entity.id
_entity.type
_entity.pdbx_description
1 polymer ?
#
loop_
_entity_poly.entity_id
_entity_poly.type
_entity_poly.pdbx_seq_one_letter_code
_entity_poly.pdbx_strand_id
1 'polypeptide(L)'
;VLCPVGSTYKKTRGYRKISGDTCSGGDVEARLEGETVPCPLAEENEFILYSTRYSIHRYDLSSGLTEDLPLTGLRGAVALDFDYTHNCLYWADVTLEIIQRLCLNGSSGQEVIIGTGLET
;
A
#
# COMPACT_ATOMS: atom_id res chain seq x y z
N VAL A 1 -5.65 -12.56 21.58
CA VAL A 1 -6.36 -11.26 21.68
C VAL A 1 -6.92 -10.98 20.30
N LEU A 2 -8.24 -10.90 20.15
CA LEU A 2 -8.82 -10.34 18.92
C LEU A 2 -8.38 -8.87 18.86
N CYS A 3 -7.65 -8.50 17.82
CA CYS A 3 -7.15 -7.13 17.61
C CYS A 3 -7.72 -6.65 16.27
N PRO A 4 -8.93 -6.08 16.24
CA PRO A 4 -9.53 -5.59 15.00
C PRO A 4 -8.65 -4.56 14.30
N VAL A 5 -8.63 -4.58 12.98
CA VAL A 5 -7.92 -3.59 12.15
C VAL A 5 -8.38 -2.17 12.51
N GLY A 6 -7.44 -1.24 12.61
CA GLY A 6 -7.73 0.16 12.98
C GLY A 6 -8.04 0.40 14.46
N SER A 7 -7.97 -0.65 15.30
CA SER A 7 -8.09 -0.51 16.76
C SER A 7 -6.72 -0.52 17.45
N THR A 8 -6.70 -0.36 18.77
CA THR A 8 -5.48 -0.40 19.60
C THR A 8 -5.62 -1.44 20.69
N TYR A 9 -4.50 -2.03 21.13
CA TYR A 9 -4.47 -2.93 22.28
C TYR A 9 -3.41 -2.50 23.30
N LYS A 10 -3.65 -2.85 24.58
CA LYS A 10 -2.71 -2.57 25.67
C LYS A 10 -1.66 -3.67 25.73
N LYS A 11 -0.45 -3.37 25.23
CA LYS A 11 0.70 -4.28 25.25
C LYS A 11 1.40 -4.21 26.61
N THR A 12 1.47 -5.33 27.32
CA THR A 12 2.17 -5.41 28.60
C THR A 12 3.69 -5.31 28.38
N ARG A 13 4.39 -4.67 29.31
CA ARG A 13 5.87 -4.58 29.32
C ARG A 13 6.55 -5.82 29.95
N GLY A 14 5.81 -6.89 30.19
CA GLY A 14 6.29 -8.11 30.85
C GLY A 14 6.33 -8.05 32.38
N TYR A 15 6.06 -6.89 32.99
CA TYR A 15 5.95 -6.74 34.43
C TYR A 15 4.54 -7.05 34.92
N ARG A 16 4.45 -7.65 36.11
CA ARG A 16 3.19 -7.96 36.78
C ARG A 16 3.23 -7.42 38.21
N LYS A 17 2.24 -6.62 38.60
CA LYS A 17 2.10 -6.14 39.97
C LYS A 17 1.88 -7.34 40.90
N ILE A 18 2.68 -7.43 41.97
CA ILE A 18 2.55 -8.47 43.00
C ILE A 18 1.61 -7.93 44.08
N SER A 19 0.62 -8.74 44.48
CA SER A 19 -0.27 -8.39 45.57
C SER A 19 0.49 -8.33 46.89
N GLY A 20 0.39 -7.21 47.61
CA GLY A 20 1.09 -6.98 48.89
C GLY A 20 2.19 -5.92 48.84
N ASP A 21 2.43 -5.33 47.67
CA ASP A 21 3.36 -4.21 47.54
C ASP A 21 2.81 -2.96 48.24
N THR A 22 3.61 -2.33 49.10
CA THR A 22 3.23 -1.19 49.95
C THR A 22 3.87 0.13 49.49
N CYS A 23 4.71 0.07 48.45
CA CYS A 23 5.32 1.25 47.86
C CYS A 23 4.23 2.18 47.30
N SER A 24 4.21 3.43 47.76
CA SER A 24 3.29 4.47 47.28
C SER A 24 4.10 5.71 46.90
N GLY A 25 3.73 6.33 45.77
CA GLY A 25 4.49 7.43 45.16
C GLY A 25 5.55 6.98 44.15
N GLY A 26 6.10 7.94 43.41
CA GLY A 26 7.05 7.70 42.30
C GLY A 26 6.38 7.52 40.94
N ASP A 27 7.19 7.38 39.89
CA ASP A 27 6.77 7.20 38.49
C ASP A 27 6.67 5.73 38.07
N VAL A 28 6.91 4.80 39.01
CA VAL A 28 6.99 3.36 38.75
C VAL A 28 5.71 2.83 38.13
N GLU A 29 4.53 3.26 38.60
CA GLU A 29 3.25 2.81 38.03
C GLU A 29 3.09 3.27 36.58
N ALA A 30 3.45 4.52 36.28
CA ALA A 30 3.41 5.06 34.92
C ALA A 30 4.41 4.37 33.98
N ARG A 31 5.59 3.97 34.49
CA ARG A 31 6.62 3.28 33.72
C ARG A 31 6.30 1.81 33.44
N LEU A 32 5.61 1.16 34.36
CA LEU A 32 5.23 -0.25 34.27
C LEU A 32 3.88 -0.44 33.58
N GLU A 33 3.10 0.62 33.39
CA GLU A 33 1.84 0.56 32.68
C GLU A 33 2.02 0.09 31.23
N GLY A 34 1.11 -0.77 30.78
CA GLY A 34 1.11 -1.28 29.42
C GLY A 34 0.88 -0.16 28.41
N GLU A 35 1.56 -0.26 27.28
CA GLU A 35 1.52 0.75 26.22
C GLU A 35 0.37 0.47 25.26
N THR A 36 -0.39 1.51 24.90
CA THR A 36 -1.44 1.40 23.89
C THR A 36 -0.78 1.44 22.52
N VAL A 37 -0.76 0.31 21.84
CA VAL A 37 -0.17 0.18 20.50
C VAL A 37 -1.26 -0.12 19.47
N PRO A 38 -1.11 0.34 18.21
CA PRO A 38 -2.03 -0.01 17.15
C PRO A 38 -2.04 -1.53 16.91
N CYS A 39 -3.21 -2.06 16.60
CA CYS A 39 -3.32 -3.40 16.05
C CYS A 39 -2.60 -3.44 14.69
N PRO A 40 -1.95 -4.57 14.35
CA PRO A 40 -1.45 -4.78 13.00
C PRO A 40 -2.61 -4.59 12.02
N LEU A 41 -2.40 -3.77 10.99
CA LEU A 41 -3.34 -3.69 9.88
C LEU A 41 -3.40 -5.08 9.23
N ALA A 42 -4.58 -5.52 8.80
CA ALA A 42 -4.64 -6.68 7.91
C ALA A 42 -3.78 -6.36 6.69
N GLU A 43 -3.03 -7.34 6.17
CA GLU A 43 -2.19 -7.17 4.98
C GLU A 43 -3.05 -6.60 3.84
N GLU A 44 -2.95 -5.29 3.63
CA GLU A 44 -3.32 -4.67 2.37
C GLU A 44 -2.29 -5.13 1.35
N ASN A 45 -2.69 -5.34 0.10
CA ASN A 45 -1.73 -5.65 -0.97
C ASN A 45 -0.86 -4.40 -1.20
N GLU A 46 0.26 -4.33 -0.47
CA GLU A 46 1.25 -3.27 -0.59
C GLU A 46 2.12 -3.55 -1.82
N PHE A 47 2.12 -2.63 -2.78
CA PHE A 47 2.95 -2.75 -3.97
C PHE A 47 3.47 -1.39 -4.43
N ILE A 48 4.57 -1.42 -5.18
CA ILE A 48 5.11 -0.26 -5.89
C ILE A 48 4.87 -0.46 -7.38
N LEU A 49 4.34 0.56 -8.05
CA LEU A 49 4.31 0.61 -9.50
C LEU A 49 5.50 1.42 -10.00
N TYR A 50 6.20 0.90 -11.00
CA TYR A 50 7.26 1.63 -11.67
C TYR A 50 7.24 1.36 -13.17
N SER A 51 7.57 2.39 -13.94
CA SER A 51 7.69 2.31 -15.40
C SER A 51 9.16 2.29 -15.81
N THR A 52 9.46 1.46 -16.79
CA THR A 52 10.58 1.67 -17.71
C THR A 52 10.06 2.36 -18.97
N ARG A 53 10.93 2.62 -19.95
CA ARG A 53 10.52 3.18 -21.24
C ARG A 53 9.48 2.32 -21.98
N TYR A 54 9.56 0.98 -21.85
CA TYR A 54 8.79 0.03 -22.66
C TYR A 54 7.95 -0.95 -21.84
N SER A 55 7.91 -0.79 -20.51
CA SER A 55 7.20 -1.69 -19.61
C SER A 55 6.75 -0.97 -18.35
N ILE A 56 5.70 -1.47 -17.71
CA ILE A 56 5.28 -1.07 -16.38
C ILE A 56 5.20 -2.34 -15.53
N HIS A 57 5.74 -2.27 -14.33
CA HIS A 57 5.87 -3.40 -13.43
C HIS A 57 5.23 -3.11 -12.08
N ARG A 58 4.76 -4.17 -11.43
CA ARG A 58 4.27 -4.15 -10.05
C ARG A 58 5.25 -4.90 -9.16
N TYR A 59 5.84 -4.22 -8.18
CA TYR A 59 6.68 -4.83 -7.17
C TYR A 59 5.86 -5.09 -5.92
N ASP A 60 5.65 -6.36 -5.58
CA ASP A 60 4.92 -6.77 -4.40
C ASP A 60 5.84 -6.66 -3.16
N LEU A 61 5.44 -5.85 -2.18
CA LEU A 61 6.24 -5.57 -0.99
C LEU A 61 6.25 -6.73 0.02
N SER A 62 5.27 -7.63 -0.06
CA SER A 62 5.17 -8.80 0.82
C SER A 62 6.05 -9.96 0.35
N SER A 63 6.02 -10.27 -0.95
CA SER A 63 6.79 -11.36 -1.55
C SER A 63 8.18 -10.92 -2.01
N GLY A 64 8.39 -9.62 -2.20
CA GLY A 64 9.62 -9.06 -2.75
C GLY A 64 9.84 -9.40 -4.23
N LEU A 65 8.79 -9.82 -4.93
CA LEU A 65 8.83 -10.21 -6.33
C LEU A 65 8.27 -9.12 -7.24
N THR A 66 8.83 -9.02 -8.45
CA THR A 66 8.28 -8.17 -9.51
C THR A 66 7.33 -9.00 -10.35
N GLU A 67 6.14 -8.46 -10.58
CA GLU A 67 5.12 -8.98 -11.48
C GLU A 67 5.06 -8.13 -12.76
N ASP A 68 5.00 -8.83 -13.89
CA ASP A 68 4.80 -8.22 -15.19
C ASP A 68 3.31 -8.06 -15.47
N LEU A 69 2.91 -6.82 -15.76
CA LEU A 69 1.52 -6.50 -16.12
C LEU A 69 1.28 -6.83 -17.60
N PRO A 70 0.08 -7.31 -17.98
CA PRO A 70 -0.24 -7.73 -19.34
C PRO A 70 -0.51 -6.53 -20.27
N LEU A 71 0.45 -5.62 -20.37
CA LEU A 71 0.38 -4.40 -21.15
C LEU A 71 1.13 -4.56 -22.46
N THR A 72 0.67 -3.88 -23.51
CA THR A 72 1.30 -3.96 -24.83
C THR A 72 1.44 -2.60 -25.48
N GLY A 73 2.47 -2.45 -26.34
CA GLY A 73 2.63 -1.27 -27.17
C GLY A 73 3.18 -0.02 -26.50
N LEU A 74 3.73 -0.12 -25.28
CA LEU A 74 4.38 1.01 -24.62
C LEU A 74 5.62 1.47 -25.40
N ARG A 75 5.81 2.78 -25.51
CA ARG A 75 6.92 3.43 -26.24
C ARG A 75 7.71 4.41 -25.39
N GLY A 76 7.04 5.04 -24.42
CA GLY A 76 7.63 6.00 -23.51
C GLY A 76 6.69 6.30 -22.34
N ALA A 77 6.40 5.30 -21.52
CA ALA A 77 5.62 5.50 -20.30
C ALA A 77 6.42 6.34 -19.28
N VAL A 78 5.83 7.44 -18.79
CA VAL A 78 6.51 8.39 -17.89
C VAL A 78 5.78 8.66 -16.58
N ALA A 79 4.46 8.63 -16.60
CA ALA A 79 3.62 8.94 -15.45
C ALA A 79 2.60 7.82 -15.28
N LEU A 80 2.42 7.39 -14.04
CA LEU A 80 1.54 6.30 -13.64
C LEU A 80 0.60 6.79 -12.55
N ASP A 81 -0.65 6.33 -12.57
CA ASP A 81 -1.60 6.49 -11.48
C ASP A 81 -2.45 5.22 -11.34
N PHE A 82 -2.96 4.95 -10.15
CA PHE A 82 -3.68 3.72 -9.86
C PHE A 82 -4.95 3.96 -9.06
N ASP A 83 -6.07 3.51 -9.61
CA ASP A 83 -7.36 3.50 -8.93
C ASP A 83 -7.50 2.19 -8.14
N TYR A 84 -7.29 2.29 -6.83
CA TYR A 84 -7.38 1.15 -5.92
C TYR A 84 -8.79 0.58 -5.81
N THR A 85 -9.83 1.41 -5.96
CA THR A 85 -11.23 0.96 -5.78
C THR A 85 -11.67 0.11 -6.97
N HIS A 86 -11.31 0.51 -8.18
CA HIS A 86 -11.69 -0.19 -9.41
C HIS A 86 -10.60 -1.14 -9.93
N ASN A 87 -9.43 -1.17 -9.27
CA ASN A 87 -8.26 -1.96 -9.65
C ASN A 87 -7.80 -1.63 -11.08
N CYS A 88 -7.62 -0.33 -11.38
CA CYS A 88 -7.28 0.16 -12.71
C CYS A 88 -5.98 0.96 -12.71
N LEU A 89 -5.05 0.58 -13.59
CA LEU A 89 -3.81 1.29 -13.87
C LEU A 89 -4.04 2.31 -15.00
N TYR A 90 -3.56 3.52 -14.80
CA TYR A 90 -3.50 4.57 -15.80
C TYR A 90 -2.04 4.95 -16.08
N TRP A 91 -1.72 5.24 -17.34
CA TRP A 91 -0.39 5.74 -17.69
C TRP A 91 -0.44 6.75 -18.83
N ALA A 92 0.52 7.67 -18.81
CA ALA A 92 0.81 8.57 -19.92
C ALA A 92 2.01 8.06 -20.71
N ASP A 93 1.83 7.93 -22.03
CA ASP A 93 2.92 7.65 -22.98
C ASP A 93 3.23 8.91 -23.79
N VAL A 94 4.40 9.51 -23.54
CA VAL A 94 4.81 10.76 -24.21
C VAL A 94 5.24 10.54 -25.65
N THR A 95 5.61 9.32 -26.03
CA THR A 95 6.01 9.03 -27.42
C THR A 95 4.79 8.82 -28.30
N LEU A 96 3.71 8.29 -27.74
CA LEU A 96 2.44 8.08 -28.43
C LEU A 96 1.47 9.26 -28.27
N GLU A 97 1.76 10.21 -27.38
CA GLU A 97 0.88 11.33 -27.03
C GLU A 97 -0.52 10.88 -26.59
N ILE A 98 -0.59 9.84 -25.76
CA ILE A 98 -1.84 9.25 -25.27
C ILE A 98 -1.81 8.98 -23.76
N ILE A 99 -3.00 8.98 -23.16
CA ILE A 99 -3.24 8.44 -21.82
C ILE A 99 -4.10 7.19 -21.95
N GLN A 100 -3.68 6.13 -21.30
CA GLN A 100 -4.28 4.80 -21.41
C GLN A 100 -4.67 4.24 -20.05
N ARG A 101 -5.52 3.22 -20.07
CA ARG A 101 -6.01 2.50 -18.90
C ARG A 101 -6.00 0.99 -19.12
N LEU A 102 -5.73 0.23 -18.07
CA LEU A 102 -6.04 -1.19 -17.98
C LEU A 102 -6.59 -1.52 -16.58
N CYS A 103 -7.75 -2.16 -16.51
CA CYS A 103 -8.28 -2.68 -15.25
C CYS A 103 -7.90 -4.15 -15.07
N LEU A 104 -7.26 -4.47 -13.94
CA LEU A 104 -6.69 -5.78 -13.64
C LEU A 104 -7.74 -6.78 -13.09
N ASN A 105 -9.01 -6.40 -13.12
CA ASN A 105 -10.15 -7.22 -12.68
C ASN A 105 -10.63 -8.23 -13.76
N GLY A 106 -9.89 -8.35 -14.88
CA GLY A 106 -10.16 -9.33 -15.95
C GLY A 106 -11.33 -8.99 -16.88
N SER A 107 -11.91 -7.79 -16.77
CA SER A 107 -13.17 -7.44 -17.45
C SER A 107 -13.03 -6.47 -18.63
N SER A 108 -11.91 -5.75 -18.75
CA SER A 108 -11.66 -4.79 -19.83
C SER A 108 -10.22 -4.92 -20.33
N GLY A 109 -10.04 -4.84 -21.65
CA GLY A 109 -8.73 -4.78 -22.27
C GLY A 109 -8.06 -3.42 -22.05
N GLN A 110 -6.87 -3.25 -22.61
CA GLN A 110 -6.18 -1.96 -22.62
C GLN A 110 -6.95 -0.93 -23.46
N GLU A 111 -7.22 0.24 -22.89
CA GLU A 111 -8.03 1.31 -23.48
C GLU A 111 -7.23 2.60 -23.63
N VAL A 112 -7.51 3.38 -24.68
CA VAL A 112 -7.02 4.75 -24.84
C VAL A 112 -8.09 5.69 -24.28
N ILE A 113 -7.77 6.42 -23.22
CA ILE A 113 -8.69 7.33 -22.53
C ILE A 113 -8.59 8.74 -23.15
N ILE A 114 -7.38 9.16 -23.49
CA ILE A 114 -7.12 10.42 -24.17
C ILE A 114 -6.13 10.15 -25.29
N GLY A 115 -6.46 10.59 -26.51
CA GLY A 115 -5.58 10.47 -27.67
C GLY A 115 -5.45 11.74 -28.50
N THR A 116 -6.01 12.86 -28.03
CA THR A 116 -5.92 14.17 -28.68
C THR A 116 -5.87 15.26 -27.62
N GLY A 117 -5.30 16.42 -27.96
CA GLY A 117 -5.25 17.59 -27.08
C GLY A 117 -4.26 17.48 -25.92
N LEU A 118 -3.32 16.53 -25.99
CA LEU A 118 -2.13 16.54 -25.14
C LEU A 118 -1.10 17.45 -25.79
N GLU A 119 -0.94 18.66 -25.26
CA GLU A 119 0.15 19.56 -25.65
C GLU A 119 1.29 19.43 -24.64
N THR A 120 2.53 19.47 -25.12
CA THR A 120 3.77 19.38 -24.34
C THR A 120 4.63 20.62 -24.51
#